data_AF-A0AA88W5S3-F1
#
_entry.id   AF-A0AA88W5S3-F1
#
_cell.length_a   1.000
_cell.length_b   1.000
_cell.length_c   1.000
_cell.angle_alpha   90.00
_cell.angle_beta   90.00
_cell.angle_gamma   90.00
#
_symmetry.space_group_name_H-M   'P 1'
#
loop_
_entity.id
_entity.type
_entity.pdbx_description
1 polymer ?
#
loop_
_entity_poly.entity_id
_entity_poly.type
_entity_poly.pdbx_seq_one_letter_code
_entity_poly.pdbx_strand_id
1 'polypeptide(L)'
;MEIAPGLIAVSVVLASIVVTWIVRLVNWVWVRPKKLEKCLREQGLKGNPYRILHGDMEEYSTLTRQAKSQVIKGSDDVDVVPHVLPHLHHIITK
;
A
#
# COMPACT_ATOMS: atom_id res chain seq x y z
N MET A 1 -43.62 -3.98 24.58
CA MET A 1 -43.39 -3.91 23.12
C MET A 1 -42.77 -5.24 22.75
N GLU A 2 -43.59 -6.22 22.37
CA GLU A 2 -43.14 -7.57 22.05
C GLU A 2 -42.36 -7.50 20.73
N ILE A 3 -41.04 -7.65 20.78
CA ILE A 3 -40.26 -7.73 19.55
C ILE A 3 -40.51 -9.11 18.94
N ALA A 4 -41.10 -9.14 17.75
CA ALA A 4 -41.37 -10.39 17.07
C ALA A 4 -40.05 -11.19 16.90
N PRO A 5 -40.01 -12.48 17.28
CA PRO A 5 -38.78 -13.28 17.25
C PRO A 5 -38.17 -13.36 15.83
N GLY A 6 -38.98 -13.21 14.79
CA GLY A 6 -38.52 -13.09 13.40
C GLY A 6 -37.66 -11.86 13.14
N LEU A 7 -37.96 -10.70 13.76
CA LEU A 7 -37.19 -9.48 13.61
C LEU A 7 -35.78 -9.63 14.23
N ILE A 8 -35.72 -10.31 15.38
CA ILE A 8 -34.47 -10.63 16.07
C ILE A 8 -33.62 -11.54 15.18
N ALA A 9 -34.20 -12.61 14.63
CA ALA A 9 -33.50 -13.53 13.74
C ALA A 9 -32.91 -12.82 12.51
N VAL A 10 -33.69 -11.96 11.85
CA VAL A 10 -33.22 -11.17 10.70
C VAL A 10 -32.06 -10.25 11.10
N SER A 11 -32.16 -9.57 12.24
CA SER A 11 -31.10 -8.69 12.72
C SER A 11 -29.78 -9.43 12.99
N VAL A 12 -29.84 -10.64 13.55
CA VAL A 12 -28.68 -11.48 13.84
C VAL A 12 -28.02 -11.95 12.54
N VAL A 13 -28.81 -12.36 11.55
CA VAL A 13 -28.30 -12.75 10.22
C VAL A 13 -27.58 -11.57 9.57
N LEU A 14 -28.19 -10.38 9.57
CA LEU A 14 -27.57 -9.20 9.00
C LEU A 14 -26.25 -8.85 9.69
N ALA A 15 -26.23 -8.87 11.03
CA ALA A 15 -25.03 -8.62 11.82
C ALA A 15 -23.92 -9.62 11.50
N SER A 16 -24.24 -10.92 11.35
CA SER A 16 -23.27 -11.96 11.03
C SER A 16 -22.60 -11.74 9.67
N ILE A 17 -23.36 -11.26 8.69
CA ILE A 17 -22.86 -10.95 7.35
C ILE A 17 -21.87 -9.78 7.44
N VAL A 18 -22.25 -8.69 8.12
CA VAL A 18 -21.39 -7.52 8.30
C VAL A 18 -20.09 -7.89 9.00
N VAL A 19 -20.15 -8.66 10.09
CA VAL A 19 -18.96 -9.13 10.80
C VAL A 19 -18.06 -9.95 9.88
N THR A 20 -18.64 -10.84 9.07
CA THR A 20 -17.88 -11.66 8.12
C THR A 20 -17.14 -10.79 7.09
N TRP A 21 -17.79 -9.75 6.57
CA TRP A 21 -17.17 -8.80 5.64
C TRP A 21 -16.03 -8.01 6.29
N ILE A 22 -16.22 -7.55 7.53
CA ILE A 22 -15.17 -6.84 8.28
C ILE A 22 -13.96 -7.76 8.49
N VAL A 23 -14.17 -8.99 8.93
CA VAL A 23 -13.09 -9.97 9.13
C VAL A 23 -12.36 -10.26 7.82
N ARG A 24 -13.09 -10.40 6.71
CA ARG A 24 -12.48 -10.56 5.38
C ARG A 24 -11.64 -9.36 4.98
N LEU A 25 -12.14 -8.15 5.20
CA LEU A 25 -11.43 -6.92 4.88
C LEU A 25 -10.15 -6.81 5.72
N VAL A 26 -10.22 -7.06 7.03
CA VAL A 26 -9.04 -7.05 7.91
C VAL A 26 -8.01 -8.10 7.47
N ASN A 27 -8.45 -9.32 7.15
CA ASN A 27 -7.56 -10.36 6.65
C ASN A 27 -6.91 -9.99 5.32
N TRP A 28 -7.64 -9.32 4.44
CA TRP A 28 -7.14 -8.89 3.14
C TRP A 28 -6.17 -7.69 3.26
N VAL A 29 -6.53 -6.68 4.04
CA VAL A 29 -5.76 -5.44 4.24
C VAL A 29 -4.53 -5.67 5.12
N TRP A 30 -4.55 -6.62 6.06
CA TRP A 30 -3.47 -6.77 7.04
C TRP A 30 -2.74 -8.11 6.95
N VAL A 31 -3.47 -9.23 6.93
CA VAL A 31 -2.85 -10.56 7.02
C VAL A 31 -2.16 -10.96 5.73
N ARG A 32 -2.81 -10.75 4.58
CA ARG A 32 -2.21 -11.04 3.26
C ARG A 32 -0.92 -10.26 3.00
N PRO A 33 -0.87 -8.92 3.13
CA PRO A 33 0.36 -8.18 2.83
C PRO A 33 1.49 -8.55 3.78
N LYS A 34 1.20 -8.77 5.07
CA LYS A 34 2.23 -9.16 6.05
C LYS A 34 2.80 -10.56 5.80
N LYS A 35 1.99 -11.49 5.26
CA LYS A 35 2.48 -12.81 4.81
C LYS A 35 3.38 -12.67 3.58
N LEU A 36 2.98 -11.85 2.62
CA LEU A 36 3.79 -11.57 1.43
C LEU A 36 5.12 -10.91 1.80
N GLU A 37 5.11 -9.92 2.70
CA GLU A 37 6.30 -9.25 3.22
C GLU A 37 7.29 -10.27 3.83
N LYS A 38 6.79 -11.21 4.65
CA LYS A 38 7.63 -12.26 5.23
C LYS A 38 8.25 -13.15 4.15
N CYS A 39 7.45 -13.59 3.17
CA CYS A 39 7.93 -14.45 2.09
C CYS A 39 9.02 -13.74 1.25
N LEU A 40 8.81 -12.47 0.89
CA LEU A 40 9.80 -11.67 0.17
C LEU A 40 11.08 -11.48 1.00
N ARG A 41 10.95 -11.24 2.30
CA ARG A 41 12.11 -11.08 3.19
C ARG A 41 12.91 -12.36 3.36
N GLU A 42 12.25 -13.52 3.38
CA GLU A 42 12.91 -14.83 3.35
C GLU A 42 13.65 -15.09 2.03
N GLN A 43 13.19 -14.51 0.92
CA GLN A 43 13.90 -14.51 -0.37
C GLN A 43 15.06 -13.52 -0.44
N GLY A 44 15.35 -12.79 0.64
CA GLY A 44 16.40 -11.76 0.70
C GLY A 44 15.97 -10.39 0.16
N LEU A 45 14.71 -10.23 -0.27
CA LEU A 45 14.16 -8.96 -0.71
C LEU A 45 13.75 -8.13 0.52
N LYS A 46 14.72 -7.36 1.05
CA LYS A 46 14.51 -6.47 2.20
C LYS A 46 13.90 -5.13 1.75
N GLY A 47 12.61 -5.16 1.41
CA GLY A 47 11.80 -3.98 1.09
C GLY A 47 11.34 -3.19 2.32
N ASN A 48 10.61 -2.09 2.08
CA ASN A 48 9.98 -1.30 3.14
C ASN A 48 8.84 -2.09 3.82
N PRO A 49 8.63 -1.98 5.15
CA PRO A 49 7.51 -2.62 5.82
C PRO A 49 6.16 -2.12 5.33
N TYR A 50 5.15 -2.98 5.35
CA TYR A 50 3.79 -2.62 4.90
C TYR A 50 3.17 -1.48 5.73
N ARG A 51 2.73 -0.40 5.06
CA ARG A 51 1.92 0.69 5.63
C ARG A 51 0.50 0.64 5.05
N ILE A 52 -0.51 0.69 5.93
CA ILE A 52 -1.93 0.60 5.53
C ILE A 52 -2.30 1.73 4.57
N LEU A 53 -2.96 1.39 3.46
CA LEU A 53 -3.62 2.28 2.48
C LEU A 53 -2.74 3.26 1.71
N HIS A 54 -1.64 3.77 2.28
CA HIS A 54 -0.76 4.74 1.62
C HIS A 54 0.61 4.17 1.23
N GLY A 55 0.99 3.00 1.76
CA GLY A 55 2.23 2.30 1.40
C GLY A 55 3.43 3.26 1.31
N ASP A 56 4.11 3.18 0.16
CA ASP A 56 5.22 4.05 -0.25
C ASP A 56 4.80 5.08 -1.31
N MET A 57 3.50 5.24 -1.57
CA MET A 57 3.02 6.11 -2.65
C MET A 57 3.39 7.58 -2.40
N GLU A 58 3.39 8.00 -1.14
CA GLU A 58 3.80 9.35 -0.75
C GLU A 58 5.29 9.56 -1.01
N GLU A 59 6.14 8.61 -0.62
CA GLU A 59 7.59 8.65 -0.87
C GLU A 59 7.90 8.62 -2.38
N TYR A 60 7.17 7.80 -3.14
CA TYR A 60 7.27 7.80 -4.60
C TYR A 60 6.88 9.16 -5.20
N SER A 61 5.82 9.79 -4.69
CA SER A 61 5.35 11.09 -5.18
C SER A 61 6.34 12.22 -4.87
N THR A 62 6.98 12.20 -3.69
CA THR A 62 7.97 13.21 -3.28
C THR A 62 9.27 13.05 -4.08
N LEU A 63 9.77 11.82 -4.23
CA LEU A 63 10.92 11.51 -5.08
C LEU A 63 10.67 11.93 -6.53
N THR A 64 9.48 11.63 -7.07
CA THR A 64 9.10 12.04 -8.44
C THR A 64 9.06 13.57 -8.59
N ARG A 65 8.52 14.28 -7.60
CA ARG A 65 8.47 15.75 -7.61
C ARG A 65 9.86 16.36 -7.49
N GLN A 66 10.72 15.80 -6.65
CA GLN A 66 12.11 16.26 -6.49
C GLN A 66 12.91 16.05 -7.77
N ALA A 67 12.79 14.88 -8.41
CA ALA A 67 13.40 14.61 -9.70
C ALA A 67 12.93 15.61 -10.77
N LYS A 68 11.61 15.87 -10.86
CA LYS A 68 11.07 16.90 -11.78
C LYS A 68 11.55 18.31 -11.45
N SER A 69 11.72 18.65 -10.17
CA SER A 69 12.13 20.00 -9.74
C SER A 69 13.62 20.25 -9.94
N GLN A 70 14.46 19.22 -9.80
CA GLN A 70 15.89 19.30 -10.08
C GLN A 70 16.17 19.49 -11.58
N VAL A 71 15.38 18.86 -12.46
CA VAL A 71 15.50 19.01 -13.92
C VAL A 71 15.25 20.45 -14.40
N ILE A 72 14.36 21.20 -13.73
CA ILE A 72 14.02 22.58 -14.16
C ILE A 72 15.12 23.60 -13.79
N LYS A 73 16.01 23.28 -12.84
CA LYS A 73 17.10 24.19 -12.41
C LYS A 73 18.43 23.95 -13.11
N GLY A 74 18.54 22.94 -13.97
CA GLY A 74 19.79 22.56 -14.63
C GLY A 74 19.56 22.28 -16.12
N SER A 75 19.07 23.26 -16.87
CA SER A 75 19.36 23.30 -18.31
C SER A 75 20.75 23.89 -18.45
N ASP A 76 21.72 23.02 -18.72
CA ASP A 76 22.88 23.24 -19.62
C ASP A 76 23.89 22.10 -19.45
N ASP A 77 23.46 20.83 -19.50
CA ASP A 77 24.16 19.84 -20.32
C ASP A 77 23.36 18.55 -20.40
N VAL A 78 23.43 17.92 -21.56
CA VAL A 78 22.65 16.77 -21.96
C VAL A 78 23.16 15.53 -21.22
N ASP A 79 22.44 15.08 -20.20
CA ASP A 79 22.55 13.68 -19.73
C ASP A 79 21.14 13.08 -19.57
N VAL A 80 20.71 12.41 -20.65
CA VAL A 80 19.34 11.88 -20.85
C VAL A 80 19.13 10.54 -20.12
N VAL A 81 20.10 10.08 -19.32
CA VAL A 81 20.10 8.74 -18.71
C VAL A 81 19.26 8.61 -17.41
N PRO A 82 19.02 9.64 -16.55
CA PRO A 82 18.19 9.43 -15.35
C PRO A 82 16.69 9.51 -15.64
N HIS A 83 16.29 9.85 -16.87
CA HIS A 83 14.92 10.23 -17.23
C HIS A 83 13.91 9.07 -17.17
N VAL A 84 14.36 7.82 -17.27
CA VAL A 84 13.45 6.69 -17.45
C VAL A 84 13.07 6.05 -16.11
N LEU A 85 13.96 6.04 -15.11
CA LEU A 85 13.68 5.47 -13.77
C LEU A 85 14.53 6.12 -12.66
N PRO A 86 14.13 7.28 -12.11
CA PRO A 86 14.82 7.87 -10.95
C PRO A 86 14.86 6.94 -9.73
N HIS A 87 13.93 5.99 -9.67
CA HIS A 87 13.86 4.96 -8.62
C HIS A 87 15.05 4.00 -8.64
N LEU A 88 15.54 3.60 -9.82
CA LEU A 88 16.66 2.65 -9.92
C LEU A 88 17.99 3.32 -9.54
N HIS A 89 18.16 4.59 -9.90
CA HIS A 89 19.38 5.32 -9.54
C HIS A 89 19.49 5.47 -8.01
N HIS A 90 18.40 5.74 -7.31
CA HIS A 90 18.41 5.83 -5.85
C HIS A 90 18.71 4.49 -5.16
N ILE A 91 18.26 3.37 -5.73
CA ILE A 91 18.53 2.02 -5.17
C ILE A 91 19.99 1.60 -5.36
N ILE A 92 20.63 1.99 -6.47
CA ILE A 92 22.02 1.65 -6.78
C ILE A 92 23.01 2.52 -5.99
N THR A 93 22.63 3.75 -5.64
CA THR A 93 23.52 4.73 -4.99
C THR A 93 23.41 4.74 -3.46
N LYS A 94 22.76 3.73 -2.87
CA LYS A 94 22.60 3.56 -1.42
C LYS A 94 23.61 2.55 -0.87
#